data_AF-A0A2S4ZCV6-F1
#
_entry.id   AF-A0A2S4ZCV6-F1
#
_cell.length_a   1.000
_cell.length_b   1.000
_cell.length_c   1.000
_cell.angle_alpha   90.00
_cell.angle_beta   90.00
_cell.angle_gamma   90.00
#
_symmetry.space_group_name_H-M   'P 1'
#
loop_
_entity.id
_entity.type
_entity.pdbx_description
1 polymer ?
#
loop_
_entity_poly.entity_id
_entity_poly.type
_entity_poly.pdbx_seq_one_letter_code
_entity_poly.pdbx_strand_id
1 'polypeptide(L)'
;MPIYQCSAPVGLLTDDMKAAVATAITDAHVEATGAPKAFVHVFFHELPSGIAYSAGELDTDISGITGSIRAGRTLEVKQKLVKNIAASWTSITGQSPKQLIVGLNEIDSDITMEYGLILPHPGGEAEWFATHADELDGIQGTGL
;
A
#
# COMPACT_ATOMS: atom_id res chain seq x y z
N MET A 1 -0.78 -9.93 -2.26
CA MET A 1 0.05 -8.77 -2.61
C MET A 1 -0.83 -7.56 -2.86
N PRO A 2 -0.89 -6.66 -1.87
CA PRO A 2 -0.76 -5.25 -2.22
C PRO A 2 0.63 -4.69 -1.90
N ILE A 3 1.17 -3.90 -2.82
CA ILE A 3 2.37 -3.08 -2.60
C ILE A 3 1.95 -1.62 -2.70
N TYR A 4 2.21 -0.86 -1.63
CA TYR A 4 2.05 0.59 -1.60
C TYR A 4 3.40 1.26 -1.69
N GLN A 5 3.63 2.02 -2.76
CA GLN A 5 4.81 2.86 -2.90
C GLN A 5 4.46 4.28 -2.47
N CYS A 6 5.10 4.74 -1.41
CA CYS A 6 4.96 6.08 -0.85
C CYS A 6 6.20 6.90 -1.19
N SER A 7 6.04 7.89 -2.06
CA SER A 7 7.09 8.81 -2.46
C SER A 7 6.86 10.17 -1.80
N ALA A 8 7.86 10.69 -1.10
CA ALA A 8 7.77 11.95 -0.37
C ALA A 8 9.09 12.75 -0.43
N PRO A 9 9.05 14.09 -0.34
CA PRO A 9 10.26 14.91 -0.26
C PRO A 9 11.23 14.43 0.83
N VAL A 10 12.54 14.48 0.54
CA VAL A 10 13.57 14.19 1.53
C VAL A 10 13.35 15.03 2.79
N GLY A 11 13.35 14.38 3.95
CA GLY A 11 13.16 15.02 5.24
C GLY A 11 11.71 15.23 5.66
N LEU A 12 10.71 14.94 4.81
CA LEU A 12 9.30 15.01 5.21
C LEU A 12 8.93 13.92 6.24
N LEU A 13 9.43 12.70 6.04
CA LEU A 13 9.08 11.55 6.87
C LEU A 13 10.23 11.15 7.79
N THR A 14 9.96 11.12 9.09
CA THR A 14 10.82 10.43 10.06
C THR A 14 10.57 8.91 10.02
N ASP A 15 11.45 8.12 10.63
CA ASP A 15 11.26 6.67 10.71
C ASP A 15 9.99 6.29 11.49
N ASP A 16 9.67 7.04 12.56
CA ASP A 16 8.42 6.87 13.31
C ASP A 16 7.19 7.16 12.44
N MET A 17 7.25 8.21 11.62
CA MET A 17 6.18 8.52 10.65
C MET A 17 6.06 7.42 9.59
N LYS A 18 7.18 6.88 9.07
CA LYS A 18 7.17 5.76 8.13
C LYS A 18 6.49 4.54 8.75
N ALA A 19 6.83 4.19 9.99
CA ALA A 19 6.20 3.08 10.70
C ALA A 19 4.70 3.30 10.94
N ALA A 20 4.30 4.51 11.35
CA ALA A 20 2.90 4.87 11.56
C ALA A 20 2.10 4.85 10.25
N VAL A 21 2.64 5.40 9.15
CA VAL A 21 2.01 5.37 7.83
C VAL A 21 1.89 3.93 7.32
N ALA A 22 2.94 3.13 7.45
CA ALA A 22 2.90 1.72 7.02
C ALA A 22 1.80 0.94 7.76
N THR A 23 1.69 1.15 9.07
CA THR A 23 0.64 0.56 9.90
C THR A 23 -0.75 1.03 9.44
N ALA A 24 -0.95 2.34 9.26
CA ALA A 24 -2.24 2.89 8.87
C ALA A 24 -2.69 2.43 7.47
N ILE A 25 -1.77 2.38 6.49
CA ILE A 25 -2.06 1.84 5.15
C ILE A 25 -2.43 0.36 5.24
N THR A 26 -1.68 -0.40 6.03
CA THR A 26 -1.93 -1.82 6.23
C THR A 26 -3.31 -2.08 6.81
N ASP A 27 -3.65 -1.40 7.90
CA ASP A 27 -4.93 -1.57 8.56
C ASP A 27 -6.08 -1.09 7.68
N ALA A 28 -5.92 0.03 6.95
CA ALA A 28 -6.91 0.50 5.98
C ALA A 28 -7.14 -0.52 4.84
N HIS A 29 -6.08 -1.16 4.34
CA HIS A 29 -6.21 -2.20 3.32
C HIS A 29 -6.96 -3.43 3.84
N VAL A 30 -6.59 -3.91 5.03
CA VAL A 30 -7.22 -5.07 5.67
C VAL A 30 -8.71 -4.78 5.93
N GLU A 31 -9.03 -3.62 6.53
CA GLU A 31 -10.41 -3.23 6.80
C GLU A 31 -11.26 -3.12 5.53
N ALA A 32 -10.68 -2.54 4.47
CA ALA A 32 -11.42 -2.34 3.22
C ALA A 32 -11.62 -3.63 2.43
N THR A 33 -10.66 -4.56 2.46
CA THR A 33 -10.61 -5.67 1.51
C THR A 33 -10.75 -7.06 2.12
N GLY A 34 -10.60 -7.18 3.44
CA GLY A 34 -10.52 -8.47 4.16
C GLY A 34 -9.26 -9.27 3.86
N ALA A 35 -8.32 -8.76 3.06
CA ALA A 35 -7.08 -9.47 2.77
C ALA A 35 -6.22 -9.60 4.04
N PRO A 36 -5.48 -10.70 4.22
CA PRO A 36 -4.60 -10.89 5.36
C PRO A 36 -3.50 -9.82 5.44
N LYS A 37 -3.18 -9.42 6.69
CA LYS A 37 -2.15 -8.41 6.98
C LYS A 37 -0.79 -8.78 6.40
N ALA A 38 -0.46 -10.08 6.38
CA ALA A 38 0.79 -10.61 5.82
C ALA A 38 1.08 -10.13 4.40
N PHE A 39 0.04 -10.00 3.58
CA PHE A 39 0.18 -9.64 2.17
C PHE A 39 0.47 -8.15 1.92
N VAL A 40 0.41 -7.30 2.95
CA VAL A 40 0.52 -5.85 2.77
C VAL A 40 1.94 -5.36 2.94
N HIS A 41 2.47 -4.78 1.87
CA HIS A 41 3.82 -4.20 1.82
C HIS A 41 3.75 -2.71 1.58
N VAL A 42 4.58 -1.95 2.29
CA VAL A 42 4.67 -0.49 2.14
C VAL A 42 6.14 -0.11 1.95
N PHE A 43 6.45 0.48 0.80
CA PHE A 43 7.80 0.95 0.46
C PHE A 43 7.84 2.47 0.46
N PHE A 44 8.86 3.03 1.08
CA PHE A 44 9.08 4.48 1.11
C PHE A 44 10.22 4.85 0.17
N HIS A 45 9.98 5.87 -0.65
CA HIS A 45 10.96 6.46 -1.54
C HIS A 45 11.07 7.96 -1.22
N GLU A 46 12.30 8.42 -0.98
CA GLU A 46 12.52 9.85 -0.77
C GLU A 46 12.80 10.53 -2.11
N LEU A 47 12.23 11.73 -2.28
CA LEU A 47 12.33 12.55 -3.48
C LEU A 47 13.29 13.72 -3.20
N PRO A 48 14.54 13.65 -3.69
CA PRO A 48 15.43 14.80 -3.69
C PRO A 48 14.83 15.99 -4.45
N SER A 49 15.29 17.20 -4.12
CA SER A 49 14.94 18.39 -4.91
C SER A 49 15.34 18.21 -6.39
N GLY A 50 14.50 18.68 -7.30
CA GLY A 50 14.71 18.56 -8.75
C GLY A 50 14.15 17.27 -9.38
N ILE A 51 13.47 16.40 -8.62
CA ILE A 51 12.89 15.15 -9.13
C ILE A 51 11.40 15.25 -9.46
N ALA A 52 10.65 15.99 -8.65
CA ALA A 52 9.19 16.10 -8.80
C ALA A 52 8.79 17.43 -9.45
N TYR A 53 7.84 17.35 -10.38
CA TYR A 53 7.31 18.50 -11.11
C TYR A 53 5.79 18.41 -11.18
N SER A 54 5.12 19.52 -10.93
CA SER A 54 3.67 19.68 -11.01
C SER A 54 3.34 20.80 -11.98
N ALA A 55 2.44 20.54 -12.94
CA ALA A 55 2.07 21.50 -13.98
C ALA A 55 3.27 22.09 -14.78
N GLY A 56 4.35 21.33 -14.91
CA GLY A 56 5.58 21.74 -15.62
C GLY A 56 6.58 22.52 -14.76
N GLU A 57 6.25 22.80 -13.51
CA GLU A 57 7.10 23.55 -12.57
C GLU A 57 7.66 22.64 -11.48
N LEU A 58 8.83 23.00 -10.94
CA LEU A 58 9.43 22.27 -9.83
C LEU A 58 8.50 22.27 -8.62
N ASP A 59 8.24 21.07 -8.07
CA ASP A 59 7.40 20.90 -6.89
C ASP A 59 8.19 20.19 -5.79
N THR A 60 8.52 20.92 -4.74
CA THR A 60 9.30 20.42 -3.60
C THR A 60 8.45 19.84 -2.48
N ASP A 61 7.12 19.94 -2.60
CA ASP A 61 6.20 19.63 -1.51
C ASP A 61 5.28 18.45 -1.82
N ILE A 62 5.18 18.05 -3.09
CA ILE A 62 4.29 16.96 -3.53
C ILE A 62 4.73 15.59 -3.03
N SER A 63 3.75 14.79 -2.62
CA SER A 63 3.92 13.38 -2.29
C SER A 63 2.94 12.52 -3.07
N GLY A 64 3.32 11.27 -3.33
CA GLY A 64 2.55 10.32 -4.11
C GLY A 64 2.47 8.97 -3.43
N ILE A 65 1.28 8.39 -3.36
CA ILE A 65 1.06 7.03 -2.90
C ILE A 65 0.35 6.26 -4.01
N THR A 66 0.99 5.20 -4.50
CA THR A 66 0.39 4.28 -5.48
C THR A 66 0.30 2.90 -4.87
N GLY A 67 -0.91 2.38 -4.74
CA GLY A 67 -1.15 1.01 -4.32
C GLY A 67 -1.41 0.10 -5.51
N SER A 68 -0.61 -0.95 -5.71
CA SER A 68 -0.96 -2.05 -6.61
C SER A 68 -1.73 -3.10 -5.82
N ILE A 69 -2.97 -3.40 -6.18
CA ILE A 69 -3.84 -4.34 -5.47
C ILE A 69 -4.43 -5.36 -6.43
N ARG A 70 -4.73 -6.59 -5.96
CA ARG A 70 -5.46 -7.56 -6.79
C ARG A 70 -6.81 -7.02 -7.24
N ALA A 71 -7.13 -7.20 -8.52
CA ALA A 71 -8.40 -6.83 -9.13
C ALA A 71 -9.58 -7.57 -8.48
N GLY A 72 -10.78 -6.98 -8.55
CA GLY A 72 -12.02 -7.63 -8.09
C GLY A 72 -12.71 -6.97 -6.90
N ARG A 73 -12.22 -5.81 -6.43
CA ARG A 73 -12.91 -5.01 -5.40
C ARG A 73 -13.88 -4.03 -6.07
N THR A 74 -15.01 -3.76 -5.40
CA THR A 74 -16.00 -2.78 -5.87
C THR A 74 -15.41 -1.36 -5.85
N LEU A 75 -16.02 -0.46 -6.63
CA LEU A 75 -15.60 0.95 -6.64
C LEU A 75 -15.70 1.60 -5.25
N GLU A 76 -16.75 1.29 -4.50
CA GLU A 76 -16.97 1.82 -3.14
C GLU A 76 -15.82 1.44 -2.20
N VAL A 77 -15.41 0.16 -2.20
CA VAL A 77 -14.26 -0.32 -1.42
C VAL A 77 -12.98 0.40 -1.80
N LYS A 78 -12.70 0.50 -3.12
CA LYS A 78 -11.50 1.19 -3.63
C LYS A 78 -11.48 2.68 -3.25
N GLN A 79 -12.62 3.37 -3.35
CA GLN A 79 -12.74 4.78 -2.96
C GLN A 79 -12.61 4.98 -1.45
N LYS A 80 -13.20 4.11 -0.62
CA LYS A 80 -13.02 4.15 0.83
C LYS A 80 -11.55 3.97 1.20
N LEU A 81 -10.87 3.02 0.58
CA LEU A 81 -9.46 2.74 0.82
C LEU A 81 -8.56 3.95 0.54
N VAL A 82 -8.65 4.57 -0.65
CA VAL A 82 -7.80 5.73 -0.98
C VAL A 82 -8.10 6.94 -0.09
N LYS A 83 -9.36 7.16 0.31
CA LYS A 83 -9.73 8.24 1.23
C LYS A 83 -9.13 8.02 2.62
N ASN A 84 -9.20 6.79 3.14
CA ASN A 84 -8.65 6.46 4.45
C ASN A 84 -7.12 6.58 4.47
N ILE A 85 -6.45 6.16 3.40
CA ILE A 85 -5.00 6.32 3.24
C ILE A 85 -4.63 7.81 3.24
N ALA A 86 -5.32 8.63 2.42
CA ALA A 86 -5.04 10.06 2.33
C ALA A 86 -5.26 10.81 3.65
N ALA A 87 -6.35 10.46 4.36
CA ALA A 87 -6.65 11.03 5.67
C ALA A 87 -5.59 10.66 6.72
N SER A 88 -5.17 9.39 6.74
CA SER A 88 -4.15 8.90 7.68
C SER A 88 -2.80 9.57 7.41
N TRP A 89 -2.39 9.67 6.15
CA TRP A 89 -1.17 10.37 5.76
C TRP A 89 -1.17 11.83 6.24
N THR A 90 -2.25 12.56 5.95
CA THR A 90 -2.41 13.96 6.37
C THR A 90 -2.32 14.09 7.89
N SER A 91 -2.98 13.19 8.62
CA SER A 91 -2.97 13.22 10.10
C SER A 91 -1.61 12.90 10.70
N ILE A 92 -0.82 12.02 10.08
CA ILE A 92 0.47 11.56 10.62
C ILE A 92 1.59 12.55 10.28
N THR A 93 1.61 13.04 9.04
CA THR A 93 2.70 13.87 8.52
C THR A 93 2.45 15.37 8.70
N GLY A 94 1.19 15.78 8.88
CA GLY A 94 0.79 17.18 8.84
C GLY A 94 0.80 17.80 7.44
N GLN A 95 1.18 17.04 6.39
CA GLN A 95 1.17 17.53 5.02
C GLN A 95 -0.27 17.81 4.56
N SER A 96 -0.46 18.92 3.84
CA SER A 96 -1.76 19.27 3.28
C SER A 96 -2.26 18.17 2.32
N PRO A 97 -3.56 17.79 2.36
CA PRO A 97 -4.11 16.84 1.38
C PRO A 97 -4.06 17.39 -0.05
N LYS A 98 -3.83 18.70 -0.24
CA LYS A 98 -3.63 19.31 -1.56
C LYS A 98 -2.27 18.97 -2.18
N GLN A 99 -1.31 18.52 -1.37
CA GLN A 99 0.05 18.14 -1.75
C GLN A 99 0.24 16.61 -1.77
N LEU A 100 -0.86 15.85 -1.69
CA LEU A 100 -0.84 14.39 -1.70
C LEU A 100 -1.66 13.85 -2.88
N ILE A 101 -1.03 13.00 -3.68
CA ILE A 101 -1.69 12.21 -4.72
C ILE A 101 -1.81 10.77 -4.22
N VAL A 102 -3.01 10.19 -4.28
CA VAL A 102 -3.24 8.77 -3.92
C VAL A 102 -3.99 8.08 -5.04
N GLY A 103 -3.46 6.94 -5.50
CA GLY A 103 -4.05 6.14 -6.56
C GLY A 103 -3.92 4.64 -6.32
N LEU A 104 -4.73 3.87 -7.04
CA LEU A 104 -4.67 2.41 -7.07
C LEU A 104 -4.51 1.91 -8.50
N ASN A 105 -3.67 0.90 -8.67
CA ASN A 105 -3.60 0.05 -9.85
C ASN A 105 -4.16 -1.32 -9.49
N GLU A 106 -4.96 -1.91 -10.38
CA GLU A 106 -5.43 -3.28 -10.23
C GLU A 106 -4.55 -4.23 -11.03
N ILE A 107 -4.12 -5.32 -10.39
CA ILE A 107 -3.30 -6.38 -11.00
C ILE A 107 -4.09 -7.70 -11.00
N ASP A 108 -3.86 -8.51 -12.03
CA ASP A 108 -4.46 -9.83 -12.14
C ASP A 108 -3.78 -10.82 -11.20
N SER A 109 -4.58 -11.58 -10.44
CA SER A 109 -4.08 -12.54 -9.45
C SER A 109 -3.38 -13.73 -10.11
N ASP A 110 -3.82 -14.13 -11.30
CA ASP A 110 -3.30 -15.31 -12.02
C ASP A 110 -1.85 -15.15 -12.48
N ILE A 111 -1.36 -13.90 -12.50
CA ILE A 111 0.01 -13.54 -12.87
C ILE A 111 0.75 -12.81 -11.75
N THR A 112 0.20 -12.82 -10.53
CA THR A 112 0.83 -12.20 -9.37
C THR A 112 1.35 -13.26 -8.42
N MET A 113 2.64 -13.19 -8.09
CA MET A 113 3.32 -14.10 -7.17
C MET A 113 3.70 -13.39 -5.87
N GLU A 114 3.56 -14.09 -4.75
CA GLU A 114 4.07 -13.69 -3.44
C GLU A 114 4.55 -14.93 -2.69
N TYR A 115 5.66 -14.83 -1.95
CA TYR A 115 6.26 -15.98 -1.24
C TYR A 115 6.59 -17.18 -2.15
N GLY A 116 6.85 -16.93 -3.44
CA GLY A 116 7.12 -17.98 -4.43
C GLY A 116 5.86 -18.67 -4.98
N LEU A 117 4.66 -18.21 -4.61
CA LEU A 117 3.39 -18.84 -4.93
C LEU A 117 2.46 -17.87 -5.68
N ILE A 118 1.72 -18.38 -6.67
CA ILE A 118 0.70 -17.58 -7.36
C ILE A 118 -0.42 -17.28 -6.38
N LEU A 119 -0.81 -16.01 -6.28
CA LEU A 119 -1.84 -15.58 -5.35
C LEU A 119 -3.22 -16.07 -5.75
N PRO A 120 -4.10 -16.32 -4.77
CA PRO A 120 -5.49 -16.63 -5.06
C PRO A 120 -6.19 -15.37 -5.58
N HIS A 121 -7.34 -15.55 -6.22
CA HIS A 121 -8.27 -14.44 -6.35
C HIS A 121 -8.75 -13.96 -4.96
N PRO A 122 -9.15 -12.69 -4.82
CA PRO A 122 -9.94 -12.21 -3.70
C PRO A 122 -10.97 -13.20 -3.13
N GLY A 123 -10.84 -13.53 -1.84
CA GLY A 123 -11.74 -14.45 -1.13
C GLY A 123 -11.24 -15.89 -1.06
N GLY A 124 -10.22 -16.27 -1.84
CA GLY A 124 -9.61 -17.60 -1.82
C GLY A 124 -8.46 -17.76 -0.82
N GLU A 125 -8.19 -16.76 0.02
CA GLU A 125 -7.00 -16.74 0.87
C GLU A 125 -6.97 -17.88 1.88
N ALA A 126 -8.10 -18.23 2.51
CA ALA A 126 -8.13 -19.27 3.54
C ALA A 126 -7.69 -20.64 3.01
N GLU A 127 -8.20 -21.04 1.84
CA GLU A 127 -7.81 -22.29 1.18
C GLU A 127 -6.37 -22.23 0.69
N TRP A 128 -5.94 -21.10 0.15
CA TRP A 128 -4.58 -20.89 -0.33
C TRP A 128 -3.55 -21.02 0.79
N PHE A 129 -3.79 -20.42 1.97
CA PHE A 129 -2.93 -20.57 3.14
C PHE A 129 -2.91 -22.00 3.66
N ALA A 130 -4.07 -22.68 3.69
CA ALA A 130 -4.14 -24.07 4.14
C ALA A 130 -3.39 -25.03 3.21
N THR A 131 -3.42 -24.77 1.89
CA THR A 131 -2.77 -25.62 0.88
C THR A 131 -1.25 -25.48 0.88
N HIS A 132 -0.72 -24.30 1.23
CA HIS A 132 0.70 -23.99 1.15
C HIS A 132 1.34 -23.72 2.53
N ALA A 133 0.83 -24.35 3.58
CA ALA A 133 1.25 -24.04 4.95
C ALA A 133 2.75 -24.30 5.16
N ASP A 134 3.29 -25.38 4.59
CA ASP A 134 4.71 -25.75 4.69
C ASP A 134 5.61 -24.75 3.95
N GLU A 135 5.19 -24.24 2.78
CA GLU A 135 5.93 -23.22 2.03
C GLU A 135 5.91 -21.84 2.71
N LEU A 136 4.91 -21.59 3.56
CA LEU A 136 4.68 -20.31 4.23
C LEU A 136 5.19 -20.25 5.68
N ASP A 137 5.66 -21.38 6.21
CA ASP A 137 6.24 -21.50 7.55
C ASP A 137 7.43 -20.54 7.74
N GLY A 138 7.43 -19.79 8.85
CA GLY A 138 8.51 -18.87 9.20
C GLY A 138 8.54 -17.57 8.40
N ILE A 139 7.59 -17.34 7.49
CA ILE A 139 7.46 -16.06 6.78
C ILE A 139 6.82 -15.01 7.71
N GLN A 140 7.40 -13.82 7.76
CA GLN A 140 6.91 -12.75 8.63
C GLN A 140 5.43 -12.44 8.36
N GLY A 141 4.62 -12.50 9.42
CA GLY A 141 3.23 -12.07 9.42
C GLY A 141 2.22 -13.13 8.98
N THR A 142 2.66 -14.31 8.51
CA THR A 142 1.74 -15.42 8.14
C THR A 142 1.15 -16.11 9.36
N GLY A 143 1.88 -16.10 10.48
CA GLY A 143 1.46 -16.78 11.72
C GLY A 143 1.53 -18.31 11.62
N LEU A 144 2.24 -18.80 10.61
CA LEU A 144 2.57 -20.20 10.37
C LEU A 144 4.00 -20.45 10.84
#